data_AF-A0A8S0W531-F1
#
_entry.id   AF-A0A8S0W531-F1
#
_cell.length_a   1.000
_cell.length_b   1.000
_cell.length_c   1.000
_cell.angle_alpha   90.00
_cell.angle_beta   90.00
_cell.angle_gamma   90.00
#
_symmetry.space_group_name_H-M   'P 1'
#
loop_
_entity.id
_entity.type
_entity.pdbx_description
1 polymer ?
#
loop_
_entity_poly.entity_id
_entity_poly.type
_entity_poly.pdbx_seq_one_letter_code
_entity_poly.pdbx_strand_id
1 'polypeptide(L)'
;MLPTATHYGTMMGSMIVFHAFVDGYLQLVTSICASNNNQAQTVLDLFLAAIHEHGIPSRVHGDTGTENVLVWAYMENLHGPGWGSYIIGSVHNVQIEQLWRNLTAGFGAKWKLFFQQLEVHDHLDPDLDLHIWLLHFLFLDTIDQDTIDWANA
;
A
#
# COMPACT_ATOMS: atom_id res chain seq x y z
N MET A 1 17.13 8.88 -7.94
CA MET A 1 15.71 9.28 -8.00
C MET A 1 14.96 8.70 -6.82
N LEU A 2 13.93 9.39 -6.35
CA LEU A 2 13.34 9.24 -5.02
C LEU A 2 11.92 8.65 -5.11
N PRO A 3 11.72 7.33 -5.11
CA PRO A 3 10.43 6.76 -4.79
C PRO A 3 10.07 7.08 -3.35
N THR A 4 8.81 7.41 -3.14
CA THR A 4 8.22 7.60 -1.82
C THR A 4 7.54 6.29 -1.47
N ALA A 5 8.03 5.64 -0.42
CA ALA A 5 7.44 4.52 0.29
C ALA A 5 6.30 4.99 1.19
N THR A 6 5.20 4.26 1.04
CA THR A 6 4.21 3.90 2.05
C THR A 6 3.66 5.01 2.95
N HIS A 7 2.43 5.40 2.65
CA HIS A 7 1.47 5.84 3.66
C HIS A 7 0.26 4.92 3.57
N TYR A 8 -0.41 4.66 4.67
CA TYR A 8 -1.52 3.72 4.76
C TYR A 8 -2.84 4.30 4.27
N GLY A 9 -3.47 3.62 3.31
CA GLY A 9 -4.91 3.70 3.12
C GLY A 9 -5.56 2.43 3.70
N THR A 10 -6.25 2.52 4.83
CA THR A 10 -7.09 1.42 5.32
C THR A 10 -8.51 1.63 4.82
N MET A 11 -9.05 0.69 4.04
CA MET A 11 -10.47 0.72 3.70
C MET A 11 -11.24 -0.12 4.71
N MET A 12 -12.03 0.56 5.56
CA MET A 12 -12.88 0.00 6.62
C MET A 12 -12.16 -0.92 7.62
N GLY A 13 -11.92 -0.42 8.83
CA GLY A 13 -11.76 -1.27 10.02
C GLY A 13 -10.62 -2.29 10.01
N SER A 14 -9.47 -1.99 9.41
CA SER A 14 -8.28 -2.87 9.40
C SER A 14 -8.43 -4.17 8.59
N MET A 15 -9.50 -4.30 7.80
CA MET A 15 -9.75 -5.50 7.02
C MET A 15 -8.78 -5.64 5.85
N ILE A 16 -8.59 -4.59 5.05
CA ILE A 16 -7.69 -4.62 3.89
C ILE A 16 -6.72 -3.44 3.98
N VAL A 17 -5.44 -3.75 3.81
CA VAL A 17 -4.32 -2.82 3.85
C VAL A 17 -3.76 -2.69 2.45
N PHE A 18 -3.76 -1.46 1.93
CA PHE A 18 -3.14 -1.15 0.65
C PHE A 18 -1.71 -0.65 0.86
N HIS A 19 -0.78 -1.20 0.09
CA HIS A 19 0.62 -0.79 0.04
C HIS A 19 0.91 -0.22 -1.33
N ALA A 20 1.68 0.87 -1.39
CA ALA A 20 2.02 1.51 -2.66
C ALA A 20 3.40 2.16 -2.61
N PHE A 21 4.08 2.14 -3.76
CA PHE A 21 5.27 2.94 -4.03
C PHE A 21 5.01 3.85 -5.23
N VAL A 22 5.49 5.08 -5.14
CA VAL A 22 5.31 6.11 -6.17
C VAL A 22 6.66 6.71 -6.52
N ASP A 23 6.94 6.89 -7.80
CA ASP A 23 8.08 7.69 -8.24
C ASP A 23 7.75 9.18 -8.08
N GLY A 24 8.47 9.86 -7.18
CA GLY A 24 8.22 11.27 -6.86
C GLY A 24 8.54 12.26 -8.01
N TYR A 25 9.34 11.86 -8.99
CA TYR A 25 9.65 12.70 -10.16
C TYR A 25 8.60 12.54 -11.26
N LEU A 26 8.21 11.30 -11.54
CA LEU A 26 7.26 10.97 -12.61
C LEU A 26 5.79 11.04 -12.18
N GLN A 27 5.53 11.15 -10.87
CA GLN A 27 4.20 11.06 -10.27
C GLN A 27 3.47 9.76 -10.65
N LEU A 28 4.23 8.69 -10.90
CA LEU A 28 3.73 7.40 -11.36
C LEU A 28 3.71 6.40 -10.20
N VAL A 29 2.63 5.64 -10.08
CA VAL A 29 2.58 4.47 -9.20
C VAL A 29 3.52 3.40 -9.78
N THR A 30 4.59 3.09 -9.07
CA THR A 30 5.54 2.06 -9.50
C THR A 30 5.13 0.67 -9.04
N SER A 31 4.37 0.60 -7.94
CA SER A 31 3.73 -0.65 -7.51
C SER A 31 2.61 -0.33 -6.53
N ILE A 32 1.58 -1.17 -6.52
CA ILE A 32 0.47 -1.12 -5.57
C ILE A 32 -0.04 -2.53 -5.33
N CYS A 33 -0.46 -2.83 -4.10
CA CYS A 33 -1.17 -4.07 -3.81
C CYS A 33 -2.17 -3.90 -2.66
N ALA A 34 -3.20 -4.73 -2.65
CA ALA A 34 -4.09 -4.98 -1.54
C ALA A 34 -3.62 -6.21 -0.76
N SER A 35 -3.64 -6.13 0.57
CA SER A 35 -3.20 -7.22 1.44
C SER A 35 -4.07 -7.34 2.67
N ASN A 36 -4.06 -8.51 3.30
CA ASN A 36 -4.75 -8.76 4.57
C ASN A 36 -3.89 -8.44 5.81
N ASN A 37 -2.70 -7.86 5.62
CA ASN A 37 -1.76 -7.66 6.71
C ASN A 37 -0.87 -6.43 6.47
N ASN A 38 -0.23 -6.02 7.55
CA ASN A 38 0.66 -4.87 7.56
C ASN A 38 2.11 -5.28 7.89
N GLN A 39 2.52 -6.45 7.42
CA GLN A 39 3.83 -6.99 7.75
C GLN A 39 4.92 -6.35 6.90
N ALA A 40 6.08 -6.11 7.51
CA ALA A 40 7.22 -5.53 6.82
C ALA A 40 7.73 -6.37 5.65
N GLN A 41 7.53 -7.70 5.72
CA GLN A 41 7.91 -8.60 4.62
C GLN A 41 7.07 -8.34 3.38
N THR A 42 5.75 -8.17 3.52
CA THR A 42 4.84 -7.82 2.42
C THR A 42 5.27 -6.53 1.73
N VAL A 43 5.63 -5.51 2.52
CA VAL A 43 6.11 -4.22 2.00
C VAL A 43 7.46 -4.37 1.29
N LEU A 44 8.38 -5.15 1.84
CA LEU A 44 9.67 -5.44 1.20
C LEU A 44 9.49 -6.19 -0.11
N ASP A 45 8.64 -7.22 -0.16
CA ASP A 45 8.42 -8.01 -1.38
C ASP A 45 7.85 -7.13 -2.51
N LEU A 46 6.89 -6.26 -2.19
CA LEU A 46 6.37 -5.26 -3.12
C LEU A 46 7.47 -4.30 -3.60
N PHE A 47 8.31 -3.82 -2.69
CA PHE A 47 9.45 -2.96 -3.02
C PHE A 47 10.43 -3.66 -3.97
N LEU A 48 10.77 -4.93 -3.70
CA LEU A 48 11.68 -5.73 -4.53
C LEU A 48 11.12 -5.95 -5.94
N ALA A 49 9.80 -6.16 -6.07
CA ALA A 49 9.13 -6.23 -7.36
C ALA A 49 9.25 -4.89 -8.12
N ALA A 50 9.00 -3.76 -7.43
CA ALA A 50 9.08 -2.44 -8.03
C ALA A 50 10.50 -2.09 -8.54
N ILE A 51 11.55 -2.40 -7.76
CA ILE A 51 12.94 -2.13 -8.19
C ILE A 51 13.38 -3.07 -9.32
N HIS A 52 12.80 -4.27 -9.41
CA HIS A 52 13.09 -5.18 -10.51
C HIS A 52 12.58 -4.60 -11.84
N GLU A 53 11.44 -3.92 -11.83
CA GLU A 53 10.84 -3.30 -13.02
C GLU A 53 11.41 -1.91 -13.33
N HIS A 54 11.54 -1.05 -12.32
CA HIS A 54 11.89 0.37 -12.50
C HIS A 54 13.35 0.70 -12.17
N GLY A 55 14.10 -0.26 -11.65
CA GLY A 55 15.48 -0.08 -11.20
C GLY A 55 15.60 0.39 -9.75
N ILE A 56 16.83 0.32 -9.23
CA ILE A 56 17.14 0.67 -7.85
C ILE A 56 17.08 2.20 -7.67
N PRO A 57 16.30 2.70 -6.71
CA PRO A 57 16.25 4.12 -6.41
C PRO A 57 17.49 4.60 -5.68
N SER A 58 17.80 5.90 -5.75
CA SER A 58 18.95 6.45 -5.00
C SER A 58 18.61 6.67 -3.52
N ARG A 59 17.37 7.06 -3.22
CA ARG A 59 16.84 7.11 -1.86
C ARG A 59 15.34 6.80 -1.87
N VAL A 60 14.82 6.37 -0.74
CA VAL A 60 13.40 6.11 -0.51
C VAL A 60 12.93 7.07 0.58
N HIS A 61 11.76 7.71 0.42
CA HIS A 61 11.13 8.42 1.54
C HIS A 61 10.11 7.52 2.20
N GLY A 62 9.90 7.61 3.51
CA GLY A 62 8.77 6.96 4.15
C GLY A 62 8.61 7.42 5.58
N ASP A 63 7.60 6.92 6.26
CA ASP A 63 7.43 7.20 7.69
C ASP A 63 8.27 6.25 8.56
N THR A 64 8.14 6.41 9.87
CA THR A 64 8.81 5.57 10.89
C THR A 64 8.03 4.31 11.23
N GLY A 65 7.08 3.90 10.39
CA GLY A 65 6.25 2.72 10.61
C GLY A 65 7.08 1.43 10.62
N THR A 66 6.63 0.45 11.41
CA THR A 66 7.32 -0.84 11.57
C THR A 66 7.26 -1.72 10.34
N GLU A 67 6.26 -1.53 9.48
CA GLU A 67 6.15 -2.13 8.14
C GLU A 67 7.29 -1.69 7.21
N ASN A 68 7.80 -0.47 7.37
CA ASN A 68 8.83 0.05 6.48
C ASN A 68 10.25 -0.35 6.91
N VAL A 69 10.39 -1.00 8.07
CA VAL A 69 11.69 -1.33 8.67
C VAL A 69 12.57 -2.17 7.75
N LEU A 70 11.98 -3.10 6.99
CA LEU A 70 12.74 -3.98 6.10
C LEU A 70 13.18 -3.26 4.82
N VAL A 71 12.36 -2.34 4.29
CA VAL A 71 12.75 -1.49 3.16
C VAL A 71 13.88 -0.55 3.55
N TRP A 72 13.80 0.05 4.73
CA TRP A 72 14.89 0.87 5.27
C TRP A 72 16.17 0.03 5.39
N ALA A 73 16.12 -1.12 6.08
CA ALA A 73 17.28 -1.98 6.25
C ALA A 73 17.89 -2.42 4.90
N TYR A 74 17.05 -2.74 3.90
CA TYR A 74 17.51 -3.09 2.56
C TYR A 74 18.26 -1.93 1.90
N MET A 75 17.70 -0.71 1.91
CA MET A 75 18.31 0.48 1.30
C MET A 75 19.61 0.92 2.00
N GLU A 76 19.75 0.70 3.30
CA GLU A 76 21.01 0.94 4.01
C GLU A 76 22.08 -0.11 3.69
N ASN A 77 21.71 -1.39 3.59
CA ASN A 77 22.66 -2.44 3.20
C ASN A 77 23.16 -2.24 1.76
N LEU A 78 22.29 -1.79 0.86
CA LEU A 78 22.61 -1.61 -0.55
C LEU A 78 23.56 -0.44 -0.81
N HIS A 79 23.35 0.70 -0.14
CA HIS A 79 24.12 1.93 -0.38
C HIS A 79 25.18 2.23 0.69
N GLY A 80 25.16 1.50 1.80
CA GLY A 80 25.99 1.73 2.96
C GLY A 80 25.28 2.60 4.03
N PRO A 81 25.61 2.38 5.31
CA PRO A 81 25.03 3.14 6.42
C PRO A 81 25.41 4.63 6.34
N GLY A 82 24.49 5.52 6.71
CA GLY A 82 24.75 6.97 6.82
C GLY A 82 24.67 7.78 5.51
N TRP A 83 24.28 7.18 4.39
CA TRP A 83 24.11 7.88 3.10
C TRP A 83 22.79 8.64 2.95
N GLY A 84 21.89 8.52 3.94
CA GLY A 84 20.53 9.05 3.85
C GLY A 84 19.73 8.38 2.72
N SER A 85 19.91 7.06 2.52
CA SER A 85 19.20 6.28 1.50
C SER A 85 17.74 6.02 1.88
N TYR A 86 17.37 6.17 3.16
CA TYR A 86 15.99 6.25 3.62
C TYR A 86 15.78 7.60 4.31
N ILE A 87 14.79 8.37 3.85
CA ILE A 87 14.45 9.70 4.39
C ILE A 87 13.16 9.55 5.20
N ILE A 88 13.29 9.77 6.51
CA ILE A 88 12.17 9.72 7.44
C ILE A 88 11.37 11.01 7.38
N GLY A 89 10.07 10.87 7.15
CA GLY A 89 9.13 11.97 7.12
C GLY A 89 9.18 12.74 5.80
N SER A 90 8.02 13.23 5.36
CA SER A 90 7.93 13.95 4.11
C SER A 90 6.79 14.96 4.13
N VAL A 91 7.16 16.24 4.01
CA VAL A 91 6.24 17.33 3.62
C VAL A 91 5.80 17.18 2.16
N HIS A 92 6.41 16.24 1.42
CA HIS A 92 6.15 15.92 0.01
C HIS A 92 5.32 14.63 -0.16
N ASN A 93 4.73 14.09 0.91
CA ASN A 93 3.74 13.00 0.84
C ASN A 93 2.44 13.41 0.16
N VAL A 94 2.31 14.66 -0.27
CA VAL A 94 1.17 15.19 -1.03
C VAL A 94 0.77 14.27 -2.19
N GLN A 95 1.75 13.65 -2.86
CA GLN A 95 1.48 12.75 -3.99
C GLN A 95 0.88 11.41 -3.54
N ILE A 96 1.44 10.77 -2.50
CA ILE A 96 0.90 9.52 -1.97
C ILE A 96 -0.46 9.76 -1.31
N GLU A 97 -0.63 10.88 -0.60
CA GLU A 97 -1.91 11.31 -0.07
C GLU A 97 -2.93 11.58 -1.17
N GLN A 98 -2.52 12.20 -2.29
CA GLN A 98 -3.40 12.42 -3.43
C GLN A 98 -3.77 11.11 -4.11
N LEU A 99 -2.82 10.18 -4.24
CA LEU A 99 -3.06 8.83 -4.72
C LEU A 99 -4.14 8.15 -3.88
N TRP A 100 -4.00 8.18 -2.55
CA TRP A 100 -4.99 7.61 -1.64
C TRP A 100 -6.35 8.28 -1.71
N ARG A 101 -6.37 9.62 -1.84
CA ARG A 101 -7.64 10.35 -2.07
C ARG A 101 -8.31 9.87 -3.35
N ASN A 102 -7.57 9.71 -4.44
CA ASN A 102 -8.12 9.26 -5.72
C ASN A 102 -8.57 7.79 -5.66
N LEU A 103 -7.75 6.91 -5.07
CA LEU A 103 -8.05 5.50 -4.89
C LEU A 103 -9.31 5.32 -4.04
N THR A 104 -9.43 6.07 -2.93
CA THR A 104 -10.58 5.99 -2.03
C THR A 104 -11.84 6.58 -2.67
N ALA A 105 -11.74 7.68 -3.43
CA ALA A 105 -12.88 8.34 -4.05
C ALA A 105 -13.48 7.54 -5.21
N GLY A 106 -12.66 6.86 -6.00
CA GLY A 106 -13.10 6.03 -7.12
C GLY A 106 -13.35 4.58 -6.70
N PHE A 107 -12.28 3.79 -6.71
CA PHE A 107 -12.27 2.36 -6.39
C PHE A 107 -12.79 2.08 -4.98
N GLY A 108 -12.37 2.86 -3.99
CA GLY A 108 -12.70 2.59 -2.60
C GLY A 108 -14.14 2.84 -2.22
N ALA A 109 -14.83 3.76 -2.91
CA ALA A 109 -16.25 3.99 -2.70
C ALA A 109 -17.10 2.76 -3.09
N LYS A 110 -16.73 2.07 -4.18
CA LYS A 110 -17.41 0.86 -4.67
C LYS A 110 -17.33 -0.28 -3.64
N TRP A 111 -16.12 -0.63 -3.21
CA TRP A 111 -15.91 -1.72 -2.25
C TRP A 111 -16.46 -1.41 -0.86
N LYS A 112 -16.31 -0.16 -0.41
CA LYS A 112 -16.94 0.31 0.83
C LYS A 112 -18.46 0.14 0.78
N LEU A 113 -19.12 0.54 -0.31
CA LEU A 113 -20.57 0.37 -0.45
C LEU A 113 -20.97 -1.10 -0.46
N PHE A 114 -20.21 -1.95 -1.15
CA PHE A 114 -20.45 -3.39 -1.18
C PHE A 114 -20.39 -4.03 0.21
N PHE A 115 -19.34 -3.74 1.00
CA PHE A 115 -19.25 -4.27 2.37
C PHE A 115 -20.34 -3.72 3.28
N GLN A 116 -20.69 -2.43 3.16
CA GLN A 116 -21.82 -1.85 3.89
C GLN A 116 -23.15 -2.55 3.57
N GLN A 117 -23.35 -2.99 2.33
CA GLN A 117 -24.54 -3.75 1.95
C GLN A 117 -24.54 -5.13 2.61
N LEU A 118 -23.39 -5.81 2.68
CA LEU A 118 -23.25 -7.08 3.39
C LEU A 118 -23.51 -6.92 4.90
N GLU A 119 -23.05 -5.82 5.52
CA GLU A 119 -23.33 -5.52 6.93
C GLU A 119 -24.83 -5.38 7.19
N VAL A 120 -25.53 -4.64 6.32
CA VAL A 120 -26.96 -4.32 6.49
C VAL A 120 -27.87 -5.49 6.13
N HIS A 121 -27.56 -6.23 5.07
CA HIS A 121 -28.47 -7.21 4.48
C HIS A 121 -28.08 -8.66 4.76
N ASP A 122 -26.79 -8.95 4.94
CA ASP A 122 -26.25 -10.31 5.02
C ASP A 122 -25.60 -10.63 6.38
N HIS A 123 -25.78 -9.74 7.36
CA HIS A 123 -25.28 -9.88 8.74
C HIS A 123 -23.76 -10.04 8.82
N LEU A 124 -23.03 -9.40 7.91
CA LEU A 124 -21.59 -9.29 8.04
C LEU A 124 -21.25 -8.56 9.34
N ASP A 125 -20.49 -9.23 10.19
CA ASP A 125 -19.90 -8.68 11.42
C ASP A 125 -18.41 -8.38 11.17
N PRO A 126 -18.00 -7.10 11.06
CA PRO A 126 -16.62 -6.71 10.79
C PRO A 126 -15.70 -6.87 12.01
N ASP A 127 -16.23 -7.14 13.21
CA ASP A 127 -15.45 -7.42 14.41
C ASP A 127 -15.23 -8.93 14.61
N LEU A 128 -15.80 -9.78 13.75
CA LEU A 128 -15.67 -11.23 13.82
C LEU A 128 -14.57 -11.74 12.87
N ASP A 129 -13.49 -12.29 13.44
CA ASP A 129 -12.34 -12.83 12.70
C ASP A 129 -12.72 -13.83 11.59
N LEU A 130 -13.74 -14.66 11.81
CA LEU A 130 -14.20 -15.64 10.82
C LEU A 130 -14.80 -14.96 9.58
N HIS A 131 -15.55 -13.87 9.78
CA HIS A 131 -16.11 -13.10 8.68
C HIS A 131 -15.03 -12.33 7.93
N ILE A 132 -14.08 -11.72 8.64
CA ILE A 132 -12.91 -11.08 8.04
C ILE A 132 -12.14 -12.08 7.17
N TRP A 133 -11.84 -13.27 7.70
CA TRP A 133 -11.16 -14.32 6.95
C TRP A 133 -11.94 -14.74 5.70
N LEU A 134 -13.26 -14.88 5.81
CA LEU A 134 -14.11 -15.25 4.67
C LEU A 134 -14.08 -14.15 3.59
N LEU A 135 -14.12 -12.88 3.98
CA LEU A 135 -14.02 -11.77 3.03
C LEU A 135 -12.66 -11.72 2.36
N HIS A 136 -11.57 -11.98 3.09
CA HIS A 136 -10.25 -12.10 2.48
C HIS A 136 -10.22 -13.25 1.47
N PHE A 137 -10.73 -14.41 1.86
CA PHE A 137 -10.75 -15.60 1.00
C PHE A 137 -11.55 -15.38 -0.29
N LEU A 138 -12.66 -14.64 -0.22
CA LEU A 138 -13.53 -14.43 -1.38
C LEU A 138 -13.10 -13.25 -2.26
N PHE A 139 -12.64 -12.16 -1.65
CA PHE A 139 -12.54 -10.88 -2.33
C PHE A 139 -11.14 -10.29 -2.38
N LEU A 140 -10.17 -10.77 -1.58
CA LEU A 140 -8.84 -10.14 -1.56
C LEU A 140 -8.19 -10.12 -2.94
N ASP A 141 -8.16 -11.27 -3.63
CA ASP A 141 -7.57 -11.36 -4.98
C ASP A 141 -8.32 -10.47 -5.99
N THR A 142 -9.64 -10.36 -5.85
CA THR A 142 -10.46 -9.51 -6.73
C THR A 142 -10.19 -8.03 -6.46
N ILE A 143 -10.03 -7.65 -5.19
CA ILE A 143 -9.73 -6.29 -4.75
C ILE A 143 -8.31 -5.90 -5.18
N ASP A 144 -7.35 -6.81 -5.05
CA ASP A 144 -5.97 -6.59 -5.49
C ASP A 144 -5.92 -6.38 -7.01
N GLN A 145 -6.59 -7.23 -7.79
CA GLN A 145 -6.67 -7.07 -9.24
C GLN A 145 -7.33 -5.75 -9.66
N ASP A 146 -8.46 -5.38 -9.03
CA ASP A 146 -9.18 -4.13 -9.31
C ASP A 146 -8.33 -2.89 -8.89
N THR A 147 -7.43 -3.05 -7.91
CA THR A 147 -6.44 -2.03 -7.52
C THR A 147 -5.36 -1.84 -8.59
N ILE A 148 -4.84 -2.95 -9.12
CA ILE A 148 -3.86 -2.95 -10.21
C ILE A 148 -4.47 -2.34 -11.48
N ASP A 149 -5.70 -2.73 -11.82
CA ASP A 149 -6.42 -2.20 -12.98
C ASP A 149 -6.65 -0.69 -12.85
N TRP A 150 -7.00 -0.20 -11.66
CA TRP A 150 -7.13 1.22 -11.38
C TRP A 150 -5.81 1.99 -11.54
N ALA A 151 -4.68 1.43 -11.11
CA ALA A 151 -3.38 2.08 -11.22
C ALA A 151 -2.86 2.17 -12.66
N ASN A 152 -3.33 1.29 -13.56
CA ASN A 152 -2.93 1.23 -14.96
C ASN A 152 -3.86 1.98 -15.93
N ALA A 153 -4.98 2.54 -15.43
CA ALA A 153 -5.99 3.24 -16.23
C ALA A 153 -5.67 4.72 -16.44
#